data_AF-A0A8S2X034-F1
#
_entry.id   AF-A0A8S2X034-F1
#
_cell.length_a   1.000
_cell.length_b   1.000
_cell.length_c   1.000
_cell.angle_alpha   90.00
_cell.angle_beta   90.00
_cell.angle_gamma   90.00
#
_symmetry.space_group_name_H-M   'P 1'
#
loop_
_entity.id
_entity.type
_entity.pdbx_description
1 polymer ?
#
loop_
_entity_poly.entity_id
_entity_poly.type
_entity_poly.pdbx_seq_one_letter_code
_entity_poly.pdbx_strand_id
1 'polypeptide(L)'
;KKNEEEELKKQQEQKEREERDALEREETRKKEERERCEKELRLRRQREEREEREAEELEREEREERRREEREKESREARAAFEAVQYPIEQEYERQRILQNEQTEREKREANEVWQDSLKQKEEHENFQREFFRKPVRESFQSTTVEYGNIDKHSIIKTAFKKIRNMIAATAFKFVFLTLPINSKNVIKTGRGKDQLLLEGYRYRRDHVNWRCVKDYCTGRVLHNGDRYEMYRGHMCEAPNLEEVQRAIFNEEIRDKTRSMHNTPRQIIQDACLKINIESSAILPQFLSLQRTVQRHRRDAFIPITKPKVFNEIVIPPRLQVTIDGQKFLIYDNGDPNVEY
;
A
#
# COMPACT_ATOMS: atom_id res chain seq x y z
N LYS A 1 1.18 -31.83 -112.82
CA LYS A 1 1.41 -32.95 -111.88
C LYS A 1 2.38 -32.61 -110.76
N LYS A 2 3.72 -32.59 -110.94
CA LYS A 2 4.65 -32.26 -109.84
C LYS A 2 4.41 -30.87 -109.21
N ASN A 3 4.20 -29.84 -110.03
CA ASN A 3 3.92 -28.48 -109.51
C ASN A 3 2.57 -28.40 -108.78
N GLU A 4 1.54 -29.12 -109.24
CA GLU A 4 0.22 -29.16 -108.59
C GLU A 4 0.29 -29.88 -107.24
N GLU A 5 1.08 -30.95 -107.14
CA GLU A 5 1.29 -31.69 -105.89
C GLU A 5 2.06 -30.85 -104.85
N GLU A 6 3.05 -30.07 -105.30
CA GLU A 6 3.77 -29.12 -104.44
C GLU A 6 2.87 -27.98 -103.95
N GLU A 7 1.99 -27.47 -104.80
CA GLU A 7 1.02 -26.43 -104.45
C GLU A 7 -0.02 -26.95 -103.45
N LEU A 8 -0.51 -28.18 -103.63
CA LEU A 8 -1.43 -28.83 -102.70
C LEU A 8 -0.78 -29.03 -101.32
N LYS A 9 0.50 -29.43 -101.29
CA LYS A 9 1.27 -29.57 -100.05
C LYS A 9 1.43 -28.24 -99.33
N LYS A 10 1.75 -27.15 -100.04
CA LYS A 10 1.85 -25.80 -99.46
C LYS A 10 0.51 -25.34 -98.88
N GLN A 11 -0.60 -25.60 -99.58
CA GLN A 11 -1.94 -25.28 -99.07
C GLN A 11 -2.29 -26.07 -97.81
N GLN A 12 -1.91 -27.35 -97.74
CA GLN A 12 -2.12 -28.18 -96.55
C GLN A 12 -1.27 -27.71 -95.37
N GLU A 13 0.03 -27.43 -95.58
CA GLU A 13 0.91 -26.88 -94.56
C GLU A 13 0.42 -25.53 -94.04
N GLN A 14 -0.14 -24.69 -94.92
CA GLN A 14 -0.73 -23.42 -94.51
C GLN A 14 -1.96 -23.63 -93.63
N LYS A 15 -2.88 -24.53 -94.01
CA LYS A 15 -4.05 -24.86 -93.18
C LYS A 15 -3.65 -25.42 -91.82
N GLU A 16 -2.67 -26.31 -91.76
CA GLU A 16 -2.17 -26.87 -90.49
C GLU A 16 -1.53 -25.81 -89.59
N ARG A 17 -0.87 -24.80 -90.17
CA ARG A 17 -0.37 -23.64 -89.40
C ARG A 17 -1.51 -22.78 -88.88
N GLU A 18 -2.50 -22.47 -89.72
CA GLU A 18 -3.68 -21.68 -89.32
C GLU A 18 -4.47 -22.39 -88.21
N GLU A 19 -4.65 -23.70 -88.28
CA GLU A 19 -5.28 -24.52 -87.23
C GLU A 19 -4.47 -24.50 -85.92
N ARG A 20 -3.15 -24.60 -86.00
CA ARG A 20 -2.28 -24.52 -84.82
C ARG A 20 -2.35 -23.15 -84.15
N ASP A 21 -2.29 -22.08 -84.94
CA ASP A 21 -2.39 -20.70 -84.44
C ASP A 21 -3.77 -20.45 -83.83
N ALA A 22 -4.83 -21.03 -84.40
CA ALA A 22 -6.19 -20.96 -83.84
C ALA A 22 -6.28 -21.69 -82.48
N LEU A 23 -5.70 -22.87 -82.35
CA LEU A 23 -5.64 -23.62 -81.10
C LEU A 23 -4.83 -22.87 -80.02
N GLU A 24 -3.68 -22.28 -80.38
CA GLU A 24 -2.86 -21.49 -79.44
C GLU A 24 -3.61 -20.23 -78.95
N ARG A 25 -4.36 -19.56 -79.84
CA ARG A 25 -5.24 -18.44 -79.46
C ARG A 25 -6.39 -18.88 -78.54
N GLU A 26 -6.94 -20.06 -78.77
CA GLU A 26 -7.98 -20.60 -77.89
C GLU A 26 -7.44 -20.98 -76.51
N GLU A 27 -6.25 -21.58 -76.45
CA GLU A 27 -5.57 -21.91 -75.19
C GLU A 27 -5.20 -20.66 -74.38
N THR A 28 -4.67 -19.62 -75.03
CA THR A 28 -4.37 -18.34 -74.37
C THR A 28 -5.65 -17.68 -73.84
N ARG A 29 -6.75 -17.66 -74.61
CA ARG A 29 -8.05 -17.16 -74.12
C ARG A 29 -8.55 -17.95 -72.89
N LYS A 30 -8.50 -19.29 -72.94
CA LYS A 30 -8.89 -20.15 -71.80
C LYS A 30 -8.01 -19.91 -70.57
N LYS A 31 -6.72 -19.66 -70.77
CA LYS A 31 -5.79 -19.34 -69.68
C LYS A 31 -6.15 -17.99 -69.04
N GLU A 32 -6.38 -16.96 -69.83
CA GLU A 32 -6.80 -15.64 -69.33
C GLU A 32 -8.15 -15.69 -68.59
N GLU A 33 -9.11 -16.48 -69.09
CA GLU A 33 -10.39 -16.71 -68.40
C GLU A 33 -10.21 -17.40 -67.04
N ARG A 34 -9.34 -18.42 -66.96
CA ARG A 34 -9.00 -19.08 -65.69
C ARG A 34 -8.34 -18.13 -64.71
N GLU A 35 -7.37 -17.34 -65.16
CA GLU A 35 -6.69 -16.34 -64.32
C GLU A 35 -7.67 -15.27 -63.82
N ARG A 36 -8.63 -14.83 -64.67
CA ARG A 36 -9.68 -13.90 -64.26
C ARG A 36 -10.60 -14.50 -63.20
N CYS A 37 -11.04 -15.75 -63.39
CA CYS A 37 -11.90 -16.46 -62.44
C CYS A 37 -11.18 -16.70 -61.09
N GLU A 38 -9.91 -17.08 -61.10
CA GLU A 38 -9.11 -17.27 -59.89
C GLU A 38 -8.91 -15.95 -59.14
N LYS A 39 -8.64 -14.85 -59.86
CA LYS A 39 -8.53 -13.51 -59.27
C LYS A 39 -9.84 -13.06 -58.61
N GLU A 40 -10.98 -13.33 -59.26
CA GLU A 40 -12.30 -13.01 -58.70
C GLU A 40 -12.59 -13.83 -57.44
N LEU A 41 -12.29 -15.13 -57.46
CA LEU A 41 -12.45 -16.01 -56.29
C LEU A 41 -11.57 -15.54 -55.12
N ARG A 42 -10.32 -15.14 -55.39
CA ARG A 42 -9.42 -14.59 -54.38
C ARG A 42 -9.96 -13.30 -53.76
N LEU A 43 -10.48 -12.39 -54.58
CA LEU A 43 -11.09 -11.14 -54.10
C LEU A 43 -12.33 -11.42 -53.26
N ARG A 44 -13.14 -12.42 -53.63
CA ARG A 44 -14.31 -12.83 -52.85
C ARG A 44 -13.92 -13.36 -51.46
N ARG A 45 -12.93 -14.27 -51.38
CA ARG A 45 -12.42 -14.77 -50.09
C ARG A 45 -11.88 -13.66 -49.20
N GLN A 46 -11.17 -12.69 -49.79
CA GLN A 46 -10.67 -11.54 -49.03
C GLN A 46 -11.80 -10.65 -48.48
N ARG A 47 -12.94 -10.56 -49.17
CA ARG A 47 -14.12 -9.83 -48.64
C ARG A 47 -14.77 -10.61 -47.51
N GLU A 48 -14.98 -11.92 -47.68
CA GLU A 48 -15.54 -12.80 -46.66
C GLU A 48 -14.67 -12.80 -45.38
N GLU A 49 -13.35 -12.92 -45.51
CA GLU A 49 -12.42 -12.83 -44.36
C GLU A 49 -12.45 -11.45 -43.66
N ARG A 50 -12.70 -10.37 -44.42
CA ARG A 50 -12.80 -9.03 -43.84
C ARG A 50 -14.11 -8.86 -43.09
N GLU A 51 -15.22 -9.32 -43.66
CA GLU A 51 -16.54 -9.30 -43.03
C GLU A 51 -16.54 -10.14 -41.74
N GLU A 52 -15.88 -11.30 -41.73
CA GLU A 52 -15.72 -12.14 -40.54
C GLU A 52 -14.95 -11.41 -39.43
N ARG A 53 -13.83 -10.76 -39.76
CA ARG A 53 -13.06 -9.98 -38.78
C ARG A 53 -13.84 -8.79 -38.22
N GLU A 54 -14.58 -8.08 -39.08
CA GLU A 54 -15.43 -6.96 -38.65
C GLU A 54 -16.56 -7.47 -37.71
N ALA A 55 -17.13 -8.66 -37.98
CA ALA A 55 -18.10 -9.29 -37.10
C ALA A 55 -17.51 -9.73 -35.74
N GLU A 56 -16.32 -10.34 -35.73
CA GLU A 56 -15.61 -10.72 -34.50
C GLU A 56 -15.25 -9.49 -33.63
N GLU A 57 -14.89 -8.37 -34.26
CA GLU A 57 -14.58 -7.12 -33.57
C GLU A 57 -15.84 -6.53 -32.91
N LEU A 58 -16.97 -6.51 -33.62
CA LEU A 58 -18.26 -6.08 -33.07
C LEU A 58 -18.70 -6.96 -31.88
N GLU A 59 -18.54 -8.29 -31.97
CA GLU A 59 -18.89 -9.19 -30.86
C GLU A 59 -17.99 -8.94 -29.63
N ARG A 60 -16.71 -8.64 -29.86
CA ARG A 60 -15.76 -8.29 -28.79
C ARG A 60 -16.17 -6.99 -28.11
N GLU A 61 -16.50 -5.95 -28.87
CA GLU A 61 -16.97 -4.67 -28.34
C GLU A 61 -18.25 -4.82 -27.51
N GLU A 62 -19.24 -5.56 -28.00
CA GLU A 62 -20.50 -5.83 -27.28
C GLU A 62 -20.24 -6.61 -25.97
N ARG A 63 -19.29 -7.56 -25.99
CA ARG A 63 -18.88 -8.30 -24.79
C ARG A 63 -18.18 -7.39 -23.77
N GLU A 64 -17.37 -6.44 -24.22
CA GLU A 64 -16.71 -5.46 -23.35
C GLU A 64 -17.71 -4.45 -22.76
N GLU A 65 -18.69 -4.02 -23.54
CA GLU A 65 -19.78 -3.15 -23.09
C GLU A 65 -20.62 -3.84 -22.01
N ARG A 66 -21.06 -5.08 -22.22
CA ARG A 66 -21.75 -5.88 -21.19
C ARG A 66 -20.95 -5.97 -19.88
N ARG A 67 -19.64 -6.22 -19.96
CA ARG A 67 -18.76 -6.23 -18.77
C ARG A 67 -18.63 -4.87 -18.11
N ARG A 68 -18.73 -3.77 -18.87
CA ARG A 68 -18.71 -2.41 -18.33
C ARG A 68 -20.01 -2.12 -17.58
N GLU A 69 -21.16 -2.46 -18.14
CA GLU A 69 -22.47 -2.32 -17.51
C GLU A 69 -22.57 -3.17 -16.23
N GLU A 70 -22.08 -4.41 -16.24
CA GLU A 70 -22.07 -5.29 -15.07
C GLU A 70 -21.22 -4.70 -13.94
N ARG A 71 -20.00 -4.21 -14.24
CA ARG A 71 -19.16 -3.53 -13.24
C ARG A 71 -19.79 -2.24 -12.71
N GLU A 72 -20.51 -1.51 -13.55
CA GLU A 72 -21.22 -0.31 -13.10
C GLU A 72 -22.40 -0.67 -12.19
N LYS A 73 -23.15 -1.72 -12.52
CA LYS A 73 -24.21 -2.27 -11.68
C LYS A 73 -23.67 -2.73 -10.32
N GLU A 74 -22.61 -3.54 -10.30
CA GLU A 74 -21.92 -3.95 -9.06
C GLU A 74 -21.45 -2.75 -8.24
N SER A 75 -20.90 -1.72 -8.90
CA SER A 75 -20.48 -0.49 -8.21
C SER A 75 -21.67 0.28 -7.62
N ARG A 76 -22.83 0.31 -8.29
CA ARG A 76 -24.05 0.96 -7.78
C ARG A 76 -24.60 0.19 -6.57
N GLU A 77 -24.66 -1.14 -6.66
CA GLU A 77 -25.09 -2.02 -5.57
C GLU A 77 -24.16 -1.91 -4.36
N ALA A 78 -22.83 -1.86 -4.57
CA ALA A 78 -21.87 -1.67 -3.49
C ALA A 78 -22.02 -0.31 -2.79
N ARG A 79 -22.29 0.76 -3.56
CA ARG A 79 -22.56 2.10 -2.98
C ARG A 79 -23.85 2.11 -2.17
N ALA A 80 -24.93 1.53 -2.70
CA ALA A 80 -26.21 1.43 -2.00
C ALA A 80 -26.08 0.60 -0.71
N ALA A 81 -25.35 -0.51 -0.74
CA ALA A 81 -25.08 -1.33 0.44
C ALA A 81 -24.25 -0.58 1.49
N PHE A 82 -23.26 0.20 1.06
CA PHE A 82 -22.46 1.03 1.97
C PHE A 82 -23.31 2.13 2.62
N GLU A 83 -24.13 2.83 1.84
CA GLU A 83 -25.02 3.88 2.33
C GLU A 83 -26.07 3.33 3.31
N ALA A 84 -26.62 2.14 3.04
CA ALA A 84 -27.54 1.45 3.94
C ALA A 84 -26.93 1.08 5.30
N VAL A 85 -25.60 0.90 5.38
CA VAL A 85 -24.88 0.64 6.64
C VAL A 85 -24.46 1.94 7.33
N GLN A 86 -24.04 2.95 6.57
CA GLN A 86 -23.55 4.21 7.11
C GLN A 86 -24.67 5.04 7.75
N TYR A 87 -25.85 5.09 7.10
CA TYR A 87 -26.95 5.94 7.55
C TYR A 87 -27.45 5.62 8.97
N PRO A 88 -27.65 4.34 9.38
CA PRO A 88 -28.02 4.02 10.76
C PRO A 88 -26.94 4.40 11.79
N ILE A 89 -25.66 4.27 11.45
CA ILE A 89 -24.55 4.62 12.33
C ILE A 89 -24.53 6.13 12.58
N GLU A 90 -24.71 6.93 11.53
CA GLU A 90 -24.79 8.39 11.65
C GLU A 90 -26.00 8.83 12.48
N GLN A 91 -27.16 8.18 12.29
CA GLN A 91 -28.34 8.45 13.11
C GLN A 91 -28.11 8.12 14.59
N GLU A 92 -27.45 7.01 14.90
CA GLU A 92 -27.15 6.62 16.28
C GLU A 92 -26.15 7.58 16.92
N TYR A 93 -25.12 7.99 16.20
CA TYR A 93 -24.17 8.99 16.66
C TYR A 93 -24.86 10.34 16.95
N GLU A 94 -25.76 10.77 16.08
CA GLU A 94 -26.53 12.00 16.28
C GLU A 94 -27.44 11.91 17.51
N ARG A 95 -28.10 10.75 17.73
CA ARG A 95 -28.88 10.49 18.94
C ARG A 95 -28.03 10.57 20.20
N GLN A 96 -26.86 9.95 20.20
CA GLN A 96 -25.93 9.99 21.33
C GLN A 96 -25.44 11.41 21.62
N ARG A 97 -25.16 12.19 20.56
CA ARG A 97 -24.78 13.61 20.69
C ARG A 97 -25.89 14.44 21.32
N ILE A 98 -27.14 14.23 20.92
CA ILE A 98 -28.31 14.91 21.50
C ILE A 98 -28.43 14.55 22.99
N LEU A 99 -28.38 13.26 23.34
CA LEU A 99 -28.46 12.80 24.73
C LEU A 99 -27.34 13.38 25.61
N GLN A 100 -26.11 13.43 25.08
CA GLN A 100 -24.96 14.00 25.80
C GLN A 100 -25.12 15.51 26.03
N ASN A 101 -25.65 16.24 25.04
CA ASN A 101 -25.96 17.65 25.18
C ASN A 101 -27.06 17.89 26.23
N GLU A 102 -28.13 17.08 26.22
CA GLU A 102 -29.20 17.15 27.22
C GLU A 102 -28.68 16.88 28.65
N GLN A 103 -27.80 15.89 28.81
CA GLN A 103 -27.16 15.61 30.09
C GLN A 103 -26.30 16.79 30.56
N THR A 104 -25.49 17.35 29.65
CA THR A 104 -24.63 18.51 29.96
C THR A 104 -25.47 19.72 30.38
N GLU A 105 -26.59 19.96 29.72
CA GLU A 105 -27.51 21.04 30.09
C GLU A 105 -28.22 20.78 31.43
N ARG A 106 -28.53 19.52 31.76
CA ARG A 106 -29.05 19.15 33.09
C ARG A 106 -28.02 19.42 34.19
N GLU A 107 -26.78 18.98 34.00
CA GLU A 107 -25.68 19.21 34.95
C GLU A 107 -25.43 20.71 35.16
N LYS A 108 -25.51 21.53 34.11
CA LYS A 108 -25.43 23.00 34.23
C LYS A 108 -26.58 23.58 35.05
N ARG A 109 -27.81 23.07 34.91
CA ARG A 109 -28.97 23.54 35.70
C ARG A 109 -28.79 23.18 37.17
N GLU A 110 -28.42 21.93 37.47
CA GLU A 110 -28.16 21.48 38.85
C GLU A 110 -27.03 22.28 39.49
N ALA A 111 -25.92 22.52 38.77
CA ALA A 111 -24.82 23.33 39.25
C ALA A 111 -25.25 24.78 39.54
N ASN A 112 -26.12 25.35 38.69
CA ASN A 112 -26.67 26.69 38.90
C ASN A 112 -27.60 26.73 40.13
N GLU A 113 -28.42 25.72 40.36
CA GLU A 113 -29.26 25.60 41.57
C GLU A 113 -28.41 25.55 42.85
N VAL A 114 -27.38 24.70 42.87
CA VAL A 114 -26.43 24.60 44.00
C VAL A 114 -25.73 25.93 44.26
N TRP A 115 -25.32 26.63 43.19
CA TRP A 115 -24.70 27.95 43.30
C TRP A 115 -25.65 29.00 43.89
N GLN A 116 -26.93 29.01 43.47
CA GLN A 116 -27.95 29.90 44.00
C GLN A 116 -28.22 29.64 45.50
N ASP A 117 -28.27 28.38 45.91
CA ASP A 117 -28.46 28.04 47.33
C ASP A 117 -27.25 28.43 48.18
N SER A 118 -26.03 28.28 47.65
CA SER A 118 -24.81 28.77 48.32
C SER A 118 -24.83 30.30 48.51
N LEU A 119 -25.33 31.04 47.52
CA LEU A 119 -25.51 32.49 47.65
C LEU A 119 -26.51 32.86 48.75
N LYS A 120 -27.66 32.17 48.82
CA LYS A 120 -28.65 32.38 49.89
C LYS A 120 -28.05 32.10 51.27
N GLN A 121 -27.35 30.98 51.44
CA GLN A 121 -26.69 30.65 52.72
C GLN A 121 -25.66 31.71 53.13
N LYS A 122 -24.91 32.25 52.15
CA LYS A 122 -23.96 33.32 52.41
C LYS A 122 -24.68 34.60 52.86
N GLU A 123 -25.79 34.96 52.21
CA GLU A 123 -26.61 36.11 52.60
C GLU A 123 -27.21 35.94 54.00
N GLU A 124 -27.73 34.76 54.32
CA GLU A 124 -28.22 34.41 55.66
C GLU A 124 -27.12 34.52 56.72
N HIS A 125 -25.91 34.01 56.43
CA HIS A 125 -24.77 34.11 57.32
C HIS A 125 -24.30 35.57 57.51
N GLU A 126 -24.26 36.37 56.45
CA GLU A 126 -23.95 37.80 56.54
C GLU A 126 -25.01 38.55 57.37
N ASN A 127 -26.30 38.24 57.19
CA ASN A 127 -27.38 38.81 58.00
C ASN A 127 -27.26 38.39 59.47
N PHE A 128 -26.95 37.12 59.74
CA PHE A 128 -26.68 36.63 61.10
C PHE A 128 -25.51 37.38 61.75
N GLN A 129 -24.40 37.58 61.04
CA GLN A 129 -23.27 38.37 61.55
C GLN A 129 -23.70 39.82 61.85
N ARG A 130 -24.46 40.47 60.94
CA ARG A 130 -24.97 41.83 61.18
C ARG A 130 -25.84 41.91 62.44
N GLU A 131 -26.68 40.91 62.70
CA GLU A 131 -27.49 40.86 63.93
C GLU A 131 -26.66 40.58 65.18
N PHE A 132 -25.69 39.66 65.09
CA PHE A 132 -24.82 39.29 66.21
C PHE A 132 -24.01 40.50 66.71
N PHE A 133 -23.44 41.29 65.79
CA PHE A 133 -22.66 42.48 66.11
C PHE A 133 -23.50 43.72 66.48
N ARG A 134 -24.83 43.68 66.37
CA ARG A 134 -25.71 44.75 66.85
C ARG A 134 -25.98 44.69 68.36
N LYS A 135 -25.61 43.61 69.05
CA LYS A 135 -25.72 43.55 70.52
C LYS A 135 -24.57 44.34 71.16
N PRO A 136 -24.84 45.33 72.03
CA PRO A 136 -23.80 46.11 72.68
C PRO A 136 -22.96 45.19 73.57
N VAL A 137 -21.69 45.01 73.21
CA VAL A 137 -20.68 44.36 74.05
C VAL A 137 -20.41 45.29 75.23
N ARG A 138 -21.14 45.08 76.32
CA ARG A 138 -20.78 45.66 77.62
C ARG A 138 -19.55 44.94 78.15
N GLU A 139 -18.45 45.69 78.17
CA GLU A 139 -17.39 45.69 79.17
C GLU A 139 -16.82 44.32 79.59
N SER A 140 -15.66 43.98 79.04
CA SER A 140 -14.42 43.67 79.79
C SER A 140 -13.50 42.80 78.93
N PHE A 141 -12.61 43.40 78.15
CA PHE A 141 -11.43 42.67 77.68
C PHE A 141 -10.21 43.58 77.70
N GLN A 142 -9.33 43.28 78.64
CA GLN A 142 -8.05 43.95 78.85
C GLN A 142 -7.11 43.63 77.69
N SER A 143 -6.41 44.67 77.24
CA SER A 143 -5.45 44.68 76.15
C SER A 143 -4.27 43.74 76.42
N THR A 144 -3.97 42.86 75.46
CA THR A 144 -2.64 42.26 75.33
C THR A 144 -2.18 42.44 73.88
N THR A 145 -1.32 43.43 73.66
CA THR A 145 -0.65 43.70 72.39
C THR A 145 0.46 42.67 72.19
N VAL A 146 0.33 41.81 71.17
CA VAL A 146 1.41 40.95 70.68
C VAL A 146 1.89 41.52 69.34
N GLU A 147 3.10 42.07 69.33
CA GLU A 147 3.79 42.54 68.13
C GLU A 147 4.20 41.34 67.27
N TYR A 148 3.54 41.16 66.13
CA TYR A 148 4.01 40.25 65.09
C TYR A 148 4.94 41.00 64.14
N GLY A 149 6.22 40.64 64.21
CA GLY A 149 7.25 41.09 63.29
C GLY A 149 6.88 40.79 61.84
N ASN A 150 6.92 41.85 61.03
CA ASN A 150 6.60 41.88 59.62
C ASN A 150 7.72 41.18 58.82
N ILE A 151 7.68 39.85 58.75
CA ILE A 151 8.59 39.08 57.89
C ILE A 151 7.95 39.04 56.50
N ASP A 152 8.61 39.70 55.56
CA ASP A 152 8.21 39.82 54.17
C ASP A 152 8.36 38.48 53.43
N LYS A 153 7.38 37.58 53.64
CA LYS A 153 7.32 36.21 53.09
C LYS A 153 7.40 36.17 51.56
N HIS A 154 7.13 37.29 50.89
CA HIS A 154 7.08 37.38 49.44
C HIS A 154 8.46 37.38 48.76
N SER A 155 9.51 37.77 49.49
CA SER A 155 10.89 37.82 49.01
C SER A 155 11.52 36.42 48.92
N ILE A 156 11.34 35.59 49.96
CA ILE A 156 11.98 34.28 50.08
C ILE A 156 11.45 33.28 49.03
N ILE A 157 10.15 33.35 48.70
CA ILE A 157 9.54 32.45 47.71
C ILE A 157 10.05 32.75 46.30
N LYS A 158 10.26 34.03 45.95
CA LYS A 158 10.74 34.42 44.60
C LYS A 158 12.18 33.97 44.33
N THR A 159 13.04 33.94 45.35
CA THR A 159 14.44 33.51 45.18
C THR A 159 14.57 31.99 45.00
N ALA A 160 13.72 31.22 45.68
CA ALA A 160 13.71 29.75 45.58
C ALA A 160 13.28 29.27 44.18
N PHE A 161 12.22 29.86 43.61
CA PHE A 161 11.73 29.47 42.28
C PHE A 161 12.73 29.76 41.14
N LYS A 162 13.52 30.85 41.25
CA LYS A 162 14.52 31.20 40.22
C LYS A 162 15.70 30.22 40.17
N LYS A 163 16.12 29.67 41.32
CA LYS A 163 17.19 28.65 41.39
C LYS A 163 16.75 27.31 40.80
N ILE A 164 15.51 26.87 41.08
CA ILE A 164 14.97 25.60 40.56
C ILE A 164 14.85 25.65 39.03
N ARG A 165 14.36 26.77 38.46
CA ARG A 165 14.20 26.91 37.01
C ARG A 165 15.52 26.84 36.24
N ASN A 166 16.58 27.46 36.78
CA ASN A 166 17.89 27.46 36.14
C ASN A 166 18.59 26.08 36.25
N MET A 167 18.35 25.34 37.34
CA MET A 167 18.90 23.99 37.50
C MET A 167 18.24 22.99 36.54
N ILE A 168 16.92 23.10 36.32
CA ILE A 168 16.20 22.26 35.35
C ILE A 168 16.65 22.56 33.92
N ALA A 169 16.82 23.84 33.56
CA ALA A 169 17.27 24.22 32.21
C ALA A 169 18.70 23.74 31.89
N ALA A 170 19.63 23.80 32.85
CA ALA A 170 21.01 23.35 32.64
C ALA A 170 21.15 21.82 32.54
N THR A 171 20.25 21.07 33.20
CA THR A 171 20.28 19.60 33.20
C THR A 171 19.58 19.02 31.97
N ALA A 172 18.50 19.65 31.50
CA ALA A 172 17.78 19.22 30.29
C ALA A 172 18.59 19.40 29.00
N PHE A 173 19.49 20.40 28.93
CA PHE A 173 20.24 20.70 27.70
C PHE A 173 21.48 19.81 27.49
N LYS A 174 22.06 19.25 28.56
CA LYS A 174 23.22 18.33 28.47
C LYS A 174 22.84 16.87 28.22
N PHE A 175 21.58 16.48 28.43
CA PHE A 175 21.14 15.08 28.35
C PHE A 175 20.53 14.67 27.00
N VAL A 176 20.24 15.63 26.11
CA VAL A 176 19.51 15.34 24.86
C VAL A 176 20.43 15.01 23.67
N PHE A 177 21.75 15.27 23.75
CA PHE A 177 22.62 15.17 22.56
C PHE A 177 23.80 14.18 22.64
N LEU A 178 24.00 13.45 23.75
CA LEU A 178 25.15 12.56 23.88
C LEU A 178 24.74 11.14 24.30
N THR A 179 25.14 10.20 23.45
CA THR A 179 25.19 8.74 23.67
C THR A 179 23.84 8.03 23.76
N LEU A 180 23.12 7.96 22.63
CA LEU A 180 22.36 6.72 22.39
C LEU A 180 23.40 5.62 22.17
N PRO A 181 23.45 4.56 23.00
CA PRO A 181 24.28 3.40 22.71
C PRO A 181 23.91 2.94 21.31
N ILE A 182 24.92 2.76 20.47
CA ILE A 182 24.76 2.19 19.13
C ILE A 182 24.35 0.73 19.36
N ASN A 183 23.05 0.53 19.61
CA ASN A 183 22.46 -0.78 19.73
C ASN A 183 22.76 -1.50 18.43
N SER A 184 23.17 -2.75 18.52
CA SER A 184 23.55 -3.67 17.44
C SER A 184 22.52 -3.84 16.31
N LYS A 185 21.39 -3.14 16.34
CA LYS A 185 20.33 -3.12 15.33
C LYS A 185 20.56 -2.12 14.18
N ASN A 186 21.80 -1.84 13.82
CA ASN A 186 22.08 -1.04 12.62
C ASN A 186 21.94 -1.84 11.31
N VAL A 187 21.82 -3.18 11.38
CA VAL A 187 21.64 -4.02 10.20
C VAL A 187 20.17 -4.43 10.07
N ILE A 188 19.55 -4.04 8.96
CA ILE A 188 18.18 -4.40 8.58
C ILE A 188 18.21 -5.32 7.36
N LYS A 189 17.19 -6.15 7.15
CA LYS A 189 17.04 -6.88 5.89
C LYS A 189 16.27 -6.06 4.87
N THR A 190 16.55 -6.30 3.59
CA THR A 190 15.77 -5.76 2.47
C THR A 190 14.57 -6.65 2.16
N GLY A 191 13.65 -6.17 1.32
CA GLY A 191 12.53 -7.00 0.84
C GLY A 191 12.98 -8.25 0.07
N ARG A 192 14.23 -8.27 -0.40
CA ARG A 192 14.88 -9.44 -1.04
C ARG A 192 15.71 -10.29 -0.06
N GLY A 193 15.61 -10.03 1.25
CA GLY A 193 16.34 -10.75 2.29
C GLY A 193 17.84 -10.42 2.41
N LYS A 194 18.37 -9.48 1.59
CA LYS A 194 19.78 -9.04 1.70
C LYS A 194 19.96 -8.09 2.86
N ASP A 195 21.05 -8.21 3.59
CA ASP A 195 21.42 -7.29 4.68
C ASP A 195 21.75 -5.89 4.17
N GLN A 196 21.31 -4.88 4.90
CA GLN A 196 21.62 -3.47 4.72
C GLN A 196 22.01 -2.84 6.06
N LEU A 197 23.12 -2.10 6.06
CA LEU A 197 23.59 -1.36 7.23
C LEU A 197 23.06 0.07 7.16
N LEU A 198 22.60 0.59 8.28
CA LEU A 198 22.23 1.97 8.52
C LEU A 198 23.29 2.61 9.41
N LEU A 199 24.03 3.59 8.90
CA LEU A 199 25.08 4.27 9.65
C LEU A 199 25.10 5.75 9.25
N GLU A 200 25.04 6.65 10.25
CA GLU A 200 25.09 8.11 10.06
C GLU A 200 24.03 8.64 9.06
N GLY A 201 22.84 8.03 9.05
CA GLY A 201 21.76 8.39 8.12
C GLY A 201 21.96 7.87 6.68
N TYR A 202 23.06 7.17 6.39
CA TYR A 202 23.27 6.52 5.10
C TYR A 202 22.90 5.04 5.13
N ARG A 203 22.57 4.52 3.95
CA ARG A 203 22.28 3.10 3.73
C ARG A 203 23.43 2.45 2.97
N TYR A 204 23.86 1.29 3.45
CA TYR A 204 24.91 0.52 2.83
C TYR A 204 24.44 -0.91 2.54
N ARG A 205 24.86 -1.46 1.39
CA ARG A 205 24.69 -2.86 1.02
C ARG A 205 26.01 -3.61 1.23
N ARG A 206 25.92 -4.86 1.66
CA ARG A 206 27.10 -5.72 1.83
C ARG A 206 27.74 -6.02 0.47
N ASP A 207 29.06 -5.85 0.39
CA ASP A 207 29.90 -6.10 -0.78
C ASP A 207 31.12 -6.92 -0.35
N HIS A 208 31.04 -8.25 -0.49
CA HIS A 208 32.04 -9.19 0.05
C HIS A 208 32.35 -8.96 1.54
N VAL A 209 33.45 -8.26 1.86
CA VAL A 209 33.97 -8.03 3.22
C VAL A 209 33.56 -6.67 3.78
N ASN A 210 33.28 -5.70 2.90
CA ASN A 210 33.00 -4.32 3.25
C ASN A 210 31.56 -3.93 2.89
N TRP A 211 31.11 -2.79 3.41
CA TRP A 211 29.81 -2.23 3.15
C TRP A 211 29.95 -1.05 2.21
N ARG A 212 29.16 -1.02 1.14
CA ARG A 212 29.16 0.08 0.18
C ARG A 212 27.85 0.84 0.20
N CYS A 213 27.91 2.15 0.01
CA CYS A 213 26.70 2.97 -0.12
C CYS A 213 25.74 2.38 -1.19
N VAL A 214 24.44 2.48 -0.93
CA VAL A 214 23.41 1.96 -1.83
C VAL A 214 23.34 2.76 -3.15
N LYS A 215 23.61 4.07 -3.12
CA LYS A 215 23.65 4.92 -4.32
C LYS A 215 24.84 4.50 -5.21
N ASP A 216 24.58 4.18 -6.48
CA ASP A 216 25.57 3.55 -7.37
C ASP A 216 26.78 4.44 -7.68
N TYR A 217 26.59 5.76 -7.73
CA TYR A 217 27.67 6.73 -7.96
C TYR A 217 28.43 7.11 -6.68
N CYS A 218 28.05 6.57 -5.52
CA CYS A 218 28.67 6.93 -4.25
C CYS A 218 29.88 6.05 -3.92
N THR A 219 30.99 6.72 -3.57
CA THR A 219 32.25 6.08 -3.16
C THR A 219 32.29 5.70 -1.68
N GLY A 220 31.26 6.03 -0.90
CA GLY A 220 31.19 5.73 0.53
C GLY A 220 31.37 4.24 0.83
N ARG A 221 32.28 3.94 1.77
CA ARG A 221 32.59 2.57 2.22
C ARG A 221 32.79 2.51 3.73
N VAL A 222 32.26 1.44 4.32
CA VAL A 222 32.34 1.15 5.76
C VAL A 222 32.92 -0.25 5.95
N LEU A 223 33.82 -0.38 6.93
CA LEU A 223 34.40 -1.65 7.35
C LEU A 223 33.82 -2.02 8.72
N HIS A 224 33.68 -3.33 8.97
CA HIS A 224 33.29 -3.84 10.29
C HIS A 224 34.54 -4.43 10.97
N ASN A 225 34.99 -3.80 12.05
CA ASN A 225 36.21 -4.18 12.77
C ASN A 225 35.95 -5.20 13.91
N GLY A 226 34.88 -5.99 13.81
CA GLY A 226 34.44 -6.94 14.84
C GLY A 226 33.51 -6.31 15.88
N ASP A 227 33.91 -5.16 16.43
CA ASP A 227 33.13 -4.48 17.48
C ASP A 227 32.31 -3.30 16.95
N ARG A 228 32.79 -2.62 15.92
CA ARG A 228 32.19 -1.38 15.42
C ARG A 228 32.29 -1.24 13.90
N TYR A 229 31.39 -0.45 13.36
CA TYR A 229 31.40 -0.03 11.96
C TYR A 229 32.16 1.29 11.84
N GLU A 230 33.22 1.30 11.02
CA GLU A 230 34.04 2.47 10.77
C GLU A 230 33.96 2.87 9.29
N MET A 231 33.63 4.13 9.04
CA MET A 231 33.68 4.69 7.69
C MET A 231 35.14 4.99 7.33
N TYR A 232 35.70 4.26 6.37
CA TYR A 232 37.06 4.48 5.90
C TYR A 232 37.12 5.25 4.57
N ARG A 233 35.99 5.38 3.88
CA ARG A 233 35.86 6.24 2.69
C ARG A 233 34.57 7.05 2.79
N GLY A 234 34.70 8.37 2.79
CA GLY A 234 33.59 9.30 2.86
C GLY A 234 32.63 9.21 1.66
N HIS A 235 31.42 9.77 1.83
CA HIS A 235 30.43 9.84 0.75
C HIS A 235 30.74 11.00 -0.19
N MET A 236 30.56 10.77 -1.50
CA MET A 236 30.52 11.82 -2.52
C MET A 236 29.10 12.11 -3.01
N CYS A 237 28.10 11.38 -2.50
CA CYS A 237 26.71 11.66 -2.80
C CYS A 237 26.16 12.80 -1.95
N GLU A 238 24.97 13.25 -2.32
CA GLU A 238 24.17 14.19 -1.53
C GLU A 238 24.00 13.72 -0.07
N ALA A 239 23.63 14.69 0.78
CA ALA A 239 23.27 14.48 2.17
C ALA A 239 22.30 13.30 2.36
N PRO A 240 22.35 12.61 3.50
CA PRO A 240 21.53 11.45 3.75
C PRO A 240 20.05 11.84 3.78
N ASN A 241 19.20 11.07 3.11
CA ASN A 241 17.76 11.23 3.22
C ASN A 241 17.26 10.44 4.45
N LEU A 242 17.05 11.14 5.57
CA LEU A 242 16.58 10.55 6.82
C LEU A 242 15.22 9.85 6.68
N GLU A 243 14.36 10.34 5.79
CA GLU A 243 13.04 9.78 5.56
C GLU A 243 13.12 8.38 4.93
N GLU A 244 14.08 8.17 4.02
CA GLU A 244 14.34 6.85 3.44
C GLU A 244 14.86 5.86 4.49
N VAL A 245 15.69 6.33 5.41
CA VAL A 245 16.21 5.51 6.51
C VAL A 245 15.08 5.09 7.44
N GLN A 246 14.25 6.05 7.89
CA GLN A 246 13.11 5.78 8.75
C GLN A 246 12.12 4.82 8.09
N ARG A 247 11.85 5.01 6.80
CA ARG A 247 11.02 4.09 6.01
C ARG A 247 11.63 2.68 5.92
N ALA A 248 12.94 2.56 5.82
CA ALA A 248 13.62 1.27 5.79
C ALA A 248 13.54 0.56 7.16
N ILE A 249 13.74 1.29 8.26
CA ILE A 249 13.57 0.81 9.63
C ILE A 249 12.13 0.33 9.85
N PHE A 250 11.14 1.13 9.45
CA PHE A 250 9.73 0.76 9.56
C PHE A 250 9.40 -0.54 8.85
N ASN A 251 9.85 -0.67 7.60
CA ASN A 251 9.57 -1.84 6.80
C ASN A 251 10.20 -3.08 7.42
N GLU A 252 11.40 -2.97 8.02
CA GLU A 252 12.00 -4.11 8.73
C GLU A 252 11.23 -4.46 10.01
N GLU A 253 10.79 -3.46 10.79
CA GLU A 253 9.95 -3.69 11.96
C GLU A 253 8.65 -4.42 11.60
N ILE A 254 7.99 -4.04 10.50
CA ILE A 254 6.81 -4.75 9.99
C ILE A 254 7.16 -6.20 9.67
N ARG A 255 8.30 -6.48 9.02
CA ARG A 255 8.72 -7.85 8.69
C ARG A 255 9.00 -8.67 9.93
N ASP A 256 9.73 -8.10 10.88
CA ASP A 256 10.07 -8.78 12.13
C ASP A 256 8.83 -9.11 12.94
N LYS A 257 7.86 -8.18 13.04
CA LYS A 257 6.56 -8.46 13.65
C LYS A 257 5.75 -9.49 12.87
N THR A 258 5.78 -9.44 11.55
CA THR A 258 5.08 -10.42 10.70
C THR A 258 5.63 -11.83 10.91
N ARG A 259 6.94 -11.97 11.16
CA ARG A 259 7.59 -13.26 11.46
C ARG A 259 7.32 -13.75 12.88
N SER A 260 7.26 -12.84 13.85
CA SER A 260 7.13 -13.18 15.28
C SER A 260 5.69 -13.25 15.78
N MET A 261 4.72 -12.63 15.10
CA MET A 261 3.34 -12.48 15.59
C MET A 261 2.29 -12.94 14.57
N HIS A 262 1.22 -13.55 15.08
CA HIS A 262 0.06 -14.00 14.30
C HIS A 262 -1.10 -12.99 14.23
N ASN A 263 -0.89 -11.74 14.66
CA ASN A 263 -1.91 -10.69 14.70
C ASN A 263 -2.51 -10.34 13.32
N THR A 264 -3.63 -9.64 13.25
CA THR A 264 -4.14 -9.18 11.93
C THR A 264 -3.16 -8.19 11.28
N PRO A 265 -3.12 -8.07 9.93
CA PRO A 265 -2.25 -7.10 9.27
C PRO A 265 -2.43 -5.66 9.78
N ARG A 266 -3.67 -5.27 10.10
CA ARG A 266 -3.99 -3.96 10.68
C ARG A 266 -3.28 -3.75 12.02
N GLN A 267 -3.36 -4.71 12.94
CA GLN A 267 -2.70 -4.64 14.24
C GLN A 267 -1.18 -4.56 14.09
N ILE A 268 -0.57 -5.39 13.24
CA ILE A 268 0.88 -5.36 13.00
C ILE A 268 1.34 -3.98 12.53
N ILE A 269 0.62 -3.39 11.58
CA ILE A 269 0.94 -2.07 11.04
C ILE A 269 0.77 -1.00 12.12
N GLN A 270 -0.34 -1.01 12.86
CA GLN A 270 -0.58 -0.07 13.96
C GLN A 270 0.52 -0.15 15.02
N ASP A 271 0.85 -1.35 15.48
CA ASP A 271 1.90 -1.54 16.48
C ASP A 271 3.25 -1.04 15.96
N ALA A 272 3.53 -1.20 14.66
CA ALA A 272 4.77 -0.70 14.06
C ALA A 272 4.77 0.84 13.98
N CYS A 273 3.63 1.46 13.67
CA CYS A 273 3.48 2.92 13.65
C CYS A 273 3.72 3.54 15.04
N LEU A 274 3.35 2.86 16.13
CA LEU A 274 3.58 3.33 17.50
C LEU A 274 5.07 3.52 17.85
N LYS A 275 5.98 2.85 17.12
CA LYS A 275 7.43 2.95 17.34
C LYS A 275 8.10 4.06 16.53
N ILE A 276 7.36 4.73 15.65
CA ILE A 276 7.89 5.72 14.73
C ILE A 276 7.49 7.12 15.18
N ASN A 277 8.39 8.08 14.94
CA ASN A 277 8.10 9.49 15.19
C ASN A 277 6.92 9.95 14.31
N ILE A 278 6.00 10.71 14.89
CA ILE A 278 4.80 11.22 14.21
C ILE A 278 5.17 12.00 12.95
N GLU A 279 6.28 12.74 12.98
CA GLU A 279 6.80 13.51 11.84
C GLU A 279 7.10 12.63 10.62
N SER A 280 7.54 11.39 10.85
CA SER A 280 7.88 10.43 9.80
C SER A 280 6.66 9.77 9.17
N SER A 281 5.47 9.95 9.77
CA SER A 281 4.24 9.27 9.33
C SER A 281 3.84 9.62 7.90
N ALA A 282 4.13 10.85 7.47
CA ALA A 282 3.83 11.33 6.12
C ALA A 282 4.61 10.59 5.01
N ILE A 283 5.77 9.99 5.34
CA ILE A 283 6.62 9.30 4.36
C ILE A 283 6.35 7.78 4.32
N LEU A 284 5.48 7.28 5.18
CA LEU A 284 5.16 5.86 5.23
C LEU A 284 4.38 5.46 3.96
N PRO A 285 4.57 4.21 3.46
CA PRO A 285 3.75 3.70 2.39
C PRO A 285 2.27 3.68 2.78
N GLN A 286 1.38 3.79 1.79
CA GLN A 286 -0.05 3.66 2.01
C GLN A 286 -0.40 2.33 2.70
N PHE A 287 -1.42 2.37 3.57
CA PHE A 287 -1.86 1.21 4.38
C PHE A 287 -2.08 -0.06 3.55
N LEU A 288 -2.74 0.03 2.39
CA LEU A 288 -2.98 -1.12 1.51
C LEU A 288 -1.68 -1.75 0.98
N SER A 289 -0.64 -0.96 0.74
CA SER A 289 0.68 -1.45 0.33
C SER A 289 1.35 -2.23 1.47
N LEU A 290 1.26 -1.70 2.70
CA LEU A 290 1.77 -2.37 3.90
C LEU A 290 1.02 -3.68 4.17
N GLN A 291 -0.30 -3.69 4.02
CA GLN A 291 -1.14 -4.88 4.19
C GLN A 291 -0.73 -5.98 3.21
N ARG A 292 -0.54 -5.65 1.92
CA ARG A 292 -0.04 -6.60 0.91
C ARG A 292 1.35 -7.12 1.26
N THR A 293 2.20 -6.27 1.84
CA THR A 293 3.55 -6.65 2.29
C THR A 293 3.48 -7.68 3.42
N VAL A 294 2.65 -7.46 4.43
CA VAL A 294 2.41 -8.42 5.53
C VAL A 294 1.88 -9.75 4.97
N GLN A 295 0.87 -9.70 4.10
CA GLN A 295 0.27 -10.90 3.50
C GLN A 295 1.28 -11.69 2.66
N ARG A 296 2.11 -10.99 1.86
CA ARG A 296 3.18 -11.62 1.08
C ARG A 296 4.19 -12.31 2.00
N HIS A 297 4.68 -11.61 3.03
CA HIS A 297 5.63 -12.21 3.96
C HIS A 297 5.06 -13.42 4.72
N ARG A 298 3.77 -13.39 5.07
CA ARG A 298 3.10 -14.57 5.63
C ARG A 298 3.05 -15.71 4.64
N ARG A 299 2.61 -15.44 3.41
CA ARG A 299 2.57 -16.44 2.35
C ARG A 299 3.94 -17.08 2.16
N ASP A 300 4.99 -16.28 2.10
CA ASP A 300 6.35 -16.75 1.90
C ASP A 300 6.92 -17.49 3.13
N ALA A 301 6.47 -17.15 4.35
CA ALA A 301 6.92 -17.81 5.59
C ALA A 301 6.20 -19.14 5.86
N PHE A 302 4.91 -19.23 5.52
CA PHE A 302 4.08 -20.42 5.77
C PHE A 302 4.08 -21.43 4.62
N ILE A 303 4.53 -21.05 3.42
CA ILE A 303 4.80 -22.02 2.36
C ILE A 303 6.21 -22.59 2.63
N PRO A 304 6.34 -23.88 2.98
CA PRO A 304 7.67 -24.50 3.04
C PRO A 304 8.36 -24.30 1.69
N ILE A 305 9.45 -23.51 1.70
CA ILE A 305 10.19 -23.05 0.51
C ILE A 305 11.01 -24.19 -0.13
N THR A 306 10.72 -25.45 0.19
CA THR A 306 11.07 -26.53 -0.74
C THR A 306 10.09 -26.44 -1.90
N LYS A 307 10.35 -25.48 -2.81
CA LYS A 307 9.85 -25.64 -4.18
C LYS A 307 10.28 -27.04 -4.60
N PRO A 308 9.34 -27.93 -4.91
CA PRO A 308 9.68 -29.30 -5.25
C PRO A 308 10.65 -29.26 -6.43
N LYS A 309 11.86 -29.78 -6.24
CA LYS A 309 12.90 -29.79 -7.27
C LYS A 309 12.59 -30.80 -8.35
N VAL A 310 11.89 -31.85 -7.96
CA VAL A 310 11.39 -32.90 -8.84
C VAL A 310 9.88 -32.98 -8.71
N PHE A 311 9.23 -33.35 -9.82
CA PHE A 311 7.78 -33.50 -9.86
C PHE A 311 7.25 -34.49 -8.80
N ASN A 312 8.02 -35.54 -8.51
CA ASN A 312 7.70 -36.56 -7.51
C ASN A 312 7.64 -36.03 -6.05
N GLU A 313 8.16 -34.83 -5.78
CA GLU A 313 8.05 -34.19 -4.46
C GLU A 313 6.70 -33.49 -4.24
N ILE A 314 5.87 -33.34 -5.29
CA ILE A 314 4.53 -32.74 -5.19
C ILE A 314 3.56 -33.78 -4.63
N VAL A 315 3.32 -33.75 -3.32
CA VAL A 315 2.28 -34.57 -2.68
C VAL A 315 0.93 -33.86 -2.77
N ILE A 316 0.10 -34.27 -3.73
CA ILE A 316 -1.30 -33.80 -3.84
C ILE A 316 -2.14 -34.59 -2.81
N PRO A 317 -2.82 -33.92 -1.84
CA PRO A 317 -3.69 -34.60 -0.90
C PRO A 317 -4.75 -35.44 -1.62
N PRO A 318 -5.11 -36.66 -1.14
CA PRO A 318 -6.03 -37.56 -1.84
C PRO A 318 -7.36 -36.92 -2.27
N ARG A 319 -7.90 -36.02 -1.45
CA ARG A 319 -9.13 -35.27 -1.73
C ARG A 319 -9.05 -34.30 -2.92
N LEU A 320 -7.83 -33.92 -3.32
CA LEU A 320 -7.55 -33.04 -4.46
C LEU A 320 -7.02 -33.83 -5.67
N GLN A 321 -6.87 -35.15 -5.54
CA GLN A 321 -6.47 -36.00 -6.67
C GLN A 321 -7.65 -36.31 -7.60
N VAL A 322 -8.87 -35.93 -7.21
CA VAL A 322 -10.11 -36.29 -7.93
C VAL A 322 -10.93 -35.02 -8.15
N THR A 323 -11.48 -34.86 -9.36
CA THR A 323 -12.42 -33.79 -9.71
C THR A 323 -13.78 -34.02 -9.05
N ILE A 324 -14.66 -33.02 -9.13
CA ILE A 324 -16.04 -33.11 -8.62
C ILE A 324 -16.78 -34.29 -9.29
N ASP A 325 -16.44 -34.61 -10.54
CA ASP A 325 -17.03 -35.69 -11.33
C ASP A 325 -16.40 -37.07 -11.06
N GLY A 326 -15.53 -37.19 -10.05
CA GLY A 326 -14.89 -38.46 -9.71
C GLY A 326 -13.71 -38.84 -10.63
N GLN A 327 -13.30 -37.96 -11.55
CA GLN A 327 -12.18 -38.22 -12.46
C GLN A 327 -10.85 -37.87 -11.78
N LYS A 328 -9.79 -38.65 -12.01
CA LYS A 328 -8.47 -38.30 -11.48
C LYS A 328 -7.98 -37.01 -12.13
N PHE A 329 -7.60 -36.01 -11.32
CA PHE A 329 -6.95 -34.79 -11.79
C PHE A 329 -5.64 -35.20 -12.47
N LEU A 330 -5.54 -34.99 -13.79
CA LEU A 330 -4.45 -35.48 -14.63
C LEU A 330 -3.08 -35.09 -14.07
N ILE A 331 -2.28 -36.09 -13.71
CA ILE A 331 -0.86 -35.95 -13.38
C ILE A 331 0.00 -36.07 -14.66
N TYR A 332 -0.56 -36.62 -15.74
CA TYR A 332 0.12 -36.78 -17.01
C TYR A 332 -0.44 -35.81 -18.04
N ASP A 333 0.42 -34.89 -18.50
CA ASP A 333 0.31 -34.40 -19.87
C ASP A 333 0.65 -35.62 -20.73
N ASN A 334 -0.38 -36.33 -21.18
CA ASN A 334 -0.20 -37.40 -22.15
C ASN A 334 0.25 -36.70 -23.44
N GLY A 335 1.56 -36.48 -23.57
CA GLY A 335 2.17 -36.27 -24.87
C GLY A 335 1.59 -37.31 -25.79
N ASP A 336 1.02 -36.86 -26.90
CA ASP A 336 0.42 -37.72 -27.90
C ASP A 336 1.38 -38.89 -28.16
N PRO A 337 0.98 -40.15 -27.94
CA PRO A 337 1.87 -41.29 -28.14
C PRO A 337 2.40 -41.40 -29.57
N ASN A 338 1.88 -40.58 -30.50
CA ASN A 338 2.33 -40.50 -31.88
C ASN A 338 3.35 -39.38 -32.19
N VAL A 339 3.75 -38.57 -31.21
CA VAL A 339 4.79 -37.55 -31.40
C VAL A 339 6.11 -38.09 -30.84
N GLU A 340 6.90 -38.72 -31.71
CA GLU A 340 8.31 -39.02 -31.44
C GLU A 340 9.07 -37.69 -31.25
N TYR A 341 9.62 -37.49 -30.05
CA TYR A 341 10.55 -36.41 -29.72
C TYR A 341 12.01 -36.87 -29.82
#